data_AF-A0A2M9ITM0-F1
#
_entry.id   AF-A0A2M9ITM0-F1
#
_cell.length_a   1.000
_cell.length_b   1.000
_cell.length_c   1.000
_cell.angle_alpha   90.00
_cell.angle_beta   90.00
_cell.angle_gamma   90.00
#
_symmetry.space_group_name_H-M   'P 1'
#
loop_
_entity.id
_entity.type
_entity.pdbx_description
1 polymer ?
#
loop_
_entity_poly.entity_id
_entity_poly.type
_entity_poly.pdbx_seq_one_letter_code
_entity_poly.pdbx_strand_id
1 'polypeptide(L)'
;MTSNPPVRRGQVWRATTPRGLKHTFVVIEADAAMSTYPHTVVTAVCDTSGTAPDTLLSAPIEQPVPATVIGTQLHTVTASFLSSGTYLGIVPPEEMEAVSRSIRLSLDLSD
;
A
#
# COMPACT_ATOMS: atom_id res chain seq x y z
N MET A 1 17.26 4.66 18.30
CA MET A 1 16.06 4.30 17.53
C MET A 1 15.89 5.35 16.45
N THR A 2 16.14 5.02 15.18
CA THR A 2 15.81 5.92 14.07
C THR A 2 14.29 5.98 13.95
N SER A 3 13.72 7.17 14.07
CA SER A 3 12.29 7.39 13.83
C SER A 3 11.94 6.96 12.41
N ASN A 4 10.81 6.26 12.27
CA ASN A 4 10.26 5.93 10.96
C ASN A 4 10.05 7.21 10.12
N PRO A 5 10.22 7.15 8.78
CA PRO A 5 10.01 8.30 7.92
C PRO A 5 8.54 8.75 7.96
N PRO A 6 8.23 10.02 7.63
CA PRO A 6 6.86 10.45 7.39
C PRO A 6 6.20 9.59 6.31
N VAL A 7 4.93 9.26 6.51
CA VAL A 7 4.13 8.46 5.56
C VAL A 7 4.01 9.19 4.22
N ARG A 8 4.27 8.49 3.11
CA ARG A 8 4.21 9.01 1.74
C ARG A 8 3.72 7.95 0.76
N ARG A 9 3.22 8.40 -0.39
CA ARG A 9 2.75 7.54 -1.48
C ARG A 9 3.84 6.56 -1.93
N GLY A 10 3.44 5.33 -2.21
CA GLY A 10 4.33 4.25 -2.66
C GLY A 10 5.15 3.62 -1.54
N GLN A 11 5.12 4.13 -0.30
CA GLN A 11 5.79 3.44 0.80
C GLN A 11 5.08 2.13 1.14
N VAL A 12 5.88 1.10 1.44
CA VAL A 12 5.40 -0.20 1.89
C VAL A 12 5.68 -0.39 3.37
N TRP A 13 4.65 -0.83 4.09
CA TRP A 13 4.67 -1.00 5.54
C TRP A 13 4.12 -2.36 5.92
N ARG A 14 4.75 -2.99 6.92
CA ARG A 14 4.20 -4.18 7.58
C ARG A 14 3.66 -3.80 8.95
N ALA A 15 2.36 -3.93 9.14
CA ALA A 15 1.69 -3.63 10.40
C ALA A 15 1.02 -4.88 10.98
N THR A 16 0.92 -4.93 12.30
CA THR A 16 0.22 -6.00 13.01
C THR A 16 -1.15 -5.47 13.45
N THR A 17 -2.22 -6.12 12.99
CA THR A 17 -3.59 -5.77 13.38
C THR A 17 -3.82 -6.07 14.87
N PRO A 18 -4.89 -5.50 15.49
CA PRO A 18 -5.25 -5.83 16.87
C PRO A 18 -5.47 -7.32 17.14
N ARG A 19 -5.77 -8.12 16.11
CA ARG A 19 -5.93 -9.58 16.20
C ARG A 19 -4.60 -10.35 16.08
N GLY A 20 -3.47 -9.66 16.02
CA GLY A 20 -2.14 -10.28 15.88
C GLY A 20 -1.77 -10.68 14.45
N LEU A 21 -2.63 -10.42 13.46
CA LEU A 21 -2.35 -10.73 12.05
C LEU A 21 -1.43 -9.67 11.44
N LYS A 22 -0.36 -10.12 10.77
CA LYS A 22 0.57 -9.25 10.06
C LYS A 22 0.08 -9.04 8.63
N HIS A 23 -0.10 -7.78 8.25
CA HIS A 23 -0.45 -7.40 6.88
C HIS A 23 0.62 -6.46 6.32
N THR A 24 0.89 -6.61 5.03
CA THR A 24 1.74 -5.70 4.27
C THR A 24 0.84 -4.76 3.47
N PHE A 25 1.15 -3.47 3.49
CA PHE A 25 0.36 -2.42 2.86
C PHE A 25 1.26 -1.54 1.99
N VAL A 26 0.74 -1.08 0.86
CA VAL A 26 1.33 0.03 0.10
C VAL A 26 0.45 1.27 0.25
N VAL A 27 1.06 2.43 0.48
CA VAL A 27 0.35 3.71 0.54
C VAL A 27 -0.03 4.15 -0.87
N ILE A 28 -1.32 4.38 -1.12
CA ILE A 28 -1.81 4.79 -2.45
C ILE A 28 -2.27 6.25 -2.49
N GLU A 29 -2.55 6.84 -1.33
CA GLU A 29 -3.01 8.21 -1.20
C GLU A 29 -1.96 9.21 -1.71
N ALA A 30 -2.43 10.28 -2.35
CA ALA A 30 -1.56 11.36 -2.82
C ALA A 30 -0.92 12.11 -1.64
N ASP A 31 0.36 12.45 -1.76
CA ASP A 31 1.10 13.20 -0.73
C ASP A 31 0.44 14.54 -0.35
N ALA A 32 -0.18 15.22 -1.33
CA ALA A 32 -0.91 16.46 -1.11
C ALA A 32 -2.18 16.26 -0.25
N ALA A 33 -2.88 15.13 -0.44
CA ALA A 33 -4.06 14.78 0.35
C ALA A 33 -3.66 14.45 1.80
N MET A 34 -2.61 13.65 1.99
CA MET A 34 -2.07 13.35 3.32
C MET A 34 -1.55 14.61 4.04
N SER A 35 -1.01 15.58 3.30
CA SER A 35 -0.60 16.86 3.89
C SER A 35 -1.80 17.69 4.39
N THR A 36 -2.97 17.51 3.78
CA THR A 36 -4.23 18.18 4.15
C THR A 36 -4.97 17.44 5.27
N TYR A 37 -4.94 16.11 5.25
CA TYR A 37 -5.67 15.22 6.16
C TYR A 37 -4.72 14.22 6.84
N PRO A 38 -3.88 14.65 7.80
CA PRO A 38 -2.71 13.88 8.26
C PRO A 38 -3.03 12.68 9.16
N HIS A 39 -4.27 12.50 9.59
CA HIS A 39 -4.63 11.49 10.59
C HIS A 39 -4.88 10.10 9.99
N THR A 40 -5.30 10.05 8.73
CA THR A 40 -5.65 8.82 8.02
C THR A 40 -4.86 8.73 6.73
N VAL A 41 -4.68 7.51 6.26
CA VAL A 41 -4.03 7.23 4.99
C VAL A 41 -4.76 6.11 4.27
N VAL A 42 -4.96 6.25 2.96
CA VAL A 42 -5.47 5.18 2.11
C VAL A 42 -4.34 4.27 1.65
N THR A 43 -4.50 2.97 1.88
CA THR A 43 -3.56 1.91 1.52
C THR A 43 -4.23 0.80 0.71
N ALA A 44 -3.43 0.02 0.00
CA ALA A 44 -3.83 -1.26 -0.59
C ALA A 44 -3.09 -2.42 0.08
N VAL A 45 -3.71 -3.60 0.14
CA VAL A 45 -3.07 -4.81 0.67
C VAL A 45 -2.06 -5.36 -0.33
N CYS A 46 -0.88 -5.73 0.16
CA CYS A 46 0.13 -6.48 -0.57
C CYS A 46 0.12 -7.94 -0.08
N ASP A 47 -0.21 -8.88 -0.96
CA ASP A 47 0.01 -10.30 -0.69
C ASP A 47 1.49 -10.65 -0.91
N THR A 48 2.17 -11.03 0.17
CA THR A 48 3.55 -11.51 0.14
C THR A 48 3.64 -13.04 0.18
N SER A 49 2.51 -13.76 0.20
CA SER A 49 2.48 -15.22 0.22
C SER A 49 2.58 -15.85 -1.17
N GLY A 50 2.32 -15.07 -2.23
CA GLY A 50 2.29 -15.55 -3.61
C GLY A 50 1.03 -16.34 -3.94
N THR A 51 -0.07 -16.14 -3.19
CA THR A 51 -1.35 -16.84 -3.39
C THR A 51 -2.40 -15.95 -4.06
N ALA A 52 -2.12 -14.65 -4.20
CA ALA A 52 -2.94 -13.71 -4.93
C ALA A 52 -3.18 -14.20 -6.38
N PRO A 53 -4.44 -14.21 -6.85
CA PRO A 53 -4.75 -14.55 -8.23
C PRO A 53 -4.10 -13.56 -9.22
N ASP A 54 -3.55 -14.08 -10.31
CA ASP A 54 -3.05 -13.26 -11.42
C ASP A 54 -4.23 -12.75 -12.26
N THR A 55 -4.63 -11.50 -12.01
CA THR A 55 -5.76 -10.83 -12.65
C THR A 55 -5.42 -9.39 -13.04
N LEU A 56 -6.26 -8.77 -13.87
CA LEU A 56 -6.15 -7.34 -14.18
C LEU A 56 -6.34 -6.43 -12.95
N LEU A 57 -6.90 -6.96 -11.86
CA LEU A 57 -7.15 -6.24 -10.61
C LEU A 57 -6.03 -6.40 -9.59
N SER A 58 -4.96 -7.09 -9.96
CA SER A 58 -3.75 -7.29 -9.16
C SER A 58 -2.54 -6.71 -9.89
N ALA A 59 -1.58 -6.17 -9.14
CA ALA A 59 -0.33 -5.66 -9.70
C ALA A 59 0.86 -6.28 -8.96
N PRO A 60 1.70 -7.09 -9.63
CA PRO A 60 2.94 -7.56 -9.02
C PRO A 60 3.91 -6.37 -8.83
N ILE A 61 4.64 -6.41 -7.71
CA ILE A 61 5.75 -5.51 -7.39
C ILE A 61 6.95 -6.37 -6.97
N GLU A 62 8.15 -6.02 -7.41
CA GLU A 62 9.38 -6.72 -7.02
C GLU A 62 10.08 -6.00 -5.86
N GLN A 63 9.88 -4.68 -5.76
CA GLN A 63 10.51 -3.82 -4.77
C GLN A 63 9.46 -3.04 -3.96
N PRO A 64 9.73 -2.71 -2.68
CA PRO A 64 10.91 -3.07 -1.90
C PRO A 64 10.89 -4.52 -1.37
N VAL A 65 9.77 -5.22 -1.54
CA VAL A 65 9.59 -6.63 -1.23
C VAL A 65 8.73 -7.27 -2.31
N PRO A 66 9.04 -8.50 -2.77
CA PRO A 66 8.18 -9.20 -3.70
C PRO A 66 6.77 -9.37 -3.14
N ALA A 67 5.78 -8.84 -3.84
CA ALA A 67 4.38 -8.92 -3.44
C ALA A 67 3.44 -8.73 -4.63
N THR A 68 2.17 -9.06 -4.42
CA THR A 68 1.09 -8.69 -5.33
C THR A 68 0.15 -7.71 -4.64
N VAL A 69 0.03 -6.50 -5.18
CA VAL A 69 -0.92 -5.50 -4.68
C VAL A 69 -2.31 -5.82 -5.21
N ILE A 70 -3.27 -5.97 -4.30
CA ILE A 70 -4.66 -6.34 -4.63
C ILE A 70 -5.48 -5.06 -4.75
N GLY A 71 -5.76 -4.61 -5.99
CA GLY A 71 -6.40 -3.32 -6.28
C GLY A 71 -7.83 -3.19 -5.74
N THR A 72 -8.49 -4.30 -5.42
CA THR A 72 -9.83 -4.34 -4.80
C THR A 72 -9.80 -4.27 -3.27
N GLN A 73 -8.63 -4.42 -2.64
CA GLN A 73 -8.49 -4.43 -1.18
C GLN A 73 -7.85 -3.14 -0.68
N LEU A 74 -8.68 -2.08 -0.68
CA LEU A 74 -8.30 -0.76 -0.17
C LEU A 74 -8.75 -0.59 1.28
N HIS A 75 -7.89 0.04 2.09
CA HIS A 75 -8.18 0.34 3.48
C HIS A 75 -7.82 1.79 3.80
N THR A 76 -8.69 2.44 4.56
CA THR A 76 -8.30 3.66 5.28
C THR A 76 -7.83 3.26 6.67
N VAL A 77 -6.59 3.58 6.99
CA VAL A 77 -5.99 3.29 8.31
C VAL A 77 -5.51 4.58 8.96
N THR A 78 -5.30 4.58 10.28
CA THR A 78 -4.66 5.73 10.92
C THR A 78 -3.18 5.77 10.57
N ALA A 79 -2.64 6.97 10.37
CA ALA A 79 -1.22 7.16 10.13
C ALA A 79 -0.36 6.61 11.30
N SER A 80 -0.88 6.69 12.52
CA SER A 80 -0.25 6.11 13.72
C SER A 80 -0.20 4.58 13.70
N PHE A 81 -1.25 3.91 13.24
CA PHE A 81 -1.26 2.46 13.08
C PHE A 81 -0.18 2.03 12.08
N LEU A 82 -0.14 2.68 10.91
CA LEU A 82 0.81 2.34 9.86
C LEU A 82 2.26 2.59 10.30
N SER A 83 2.53 3.77 10.88
CA SER A 83 3.87 4.19 11.32
C SER A 83 4.37 3.46 12.57
N SER A 84 3.49 2.81 13.34
CA SER A 84 3.88 1.86 14.40
C SER A 84 4.42 0.53 13.86
N GLY A 85 4.20 0.26 12.57
CA GLY A 85 4.70 -0.91 11.87
C GLY A 85 6.16 -0.79 11.43
N THR A 86 6.58 -1.77 10.63
CA THR A 86 7.92 -1.81 10.01
C THR A 86 7.85 -1.19 8.62
N TYR A 87 8.59 -0.11 8.40
CA TYR A 87 8.84 0.44 7.07
C TYR A 87 9.70 -0.56 6.26
N LEU A 88 9.22 -0.97 5.09
CA LEU A 88 9.92 -1.94 4.23
C LEU A 88 10.66 -1.26 3.07
N GLY A 89 10.25 -0.05 2.68
CA GLY A 89 10.85 0.69 1.57
C GLY A 89 9.79 1.41 0.73
N ILE A 90 10.17 1.81 -0.48
CA ILE A 90 9.30 2.51 -1.43
C ILE A 90 9.22 1.72 -2.73
N VAL A 91 8.01 1.59 -3.28
CA VAL A 91 7.77 0.99 -4.59
C VAL A 91 8.32 1.92 -5.69
N PRO A 92 9.09 1.41 -6.66
CA PRO A 92 9.56 2.19 -7.80
C PRO A 92 8.40 2.84 -8.60
N PRO A 93 8.64 3.99 -9.27
CA PRO A 93 7.61 4.66 -10.05
C PRO A 93 6.91 3.78 -11.08
N GLU A 94 7.67 2.97 -11.83
CA GLU A 94 7.13 2.08 -12.88
C GLU A 94 6.18 1.02 -12.32
N GLU A 95 6.50 0.46 -11.15
CA GLU A 95 5.64 -0.50 -10.45
C GLU A 95 4.41 0.20 -9.85
N MET A 96 4.59 1.42 -9.32
CA MET A 96 3.47 2.24 -8.83
C MET A 96 2.49 2.64 -9.92
N GLU A 97 2.91 2.76 -11.18
CA GLU A 97 2.00 2.94 -12.31
C GLU A 97 1.12 1.72 -12.53
N ALA A 98 1.69 0.50 -12.45
CA ALA A 98 0.92 -0.74 -12.54
C ALA A 98 -0.10 -0.87 -11.40
N VAL A 99 0.31 -0.56 -10.17
CA VAL A 99 -0.59 -0.47 -9.00
C VAL A 99 -1.70 0.55 -9.25
N SER A 100 -1.37 1.71 -9.80
CA SER A 100 -2.36 2.75 -10.10
C SER A 100 -3.35 2.31 -11.17
N ARG A 101 -2.92 1.54 -12.18
CA ARG A 101 -3.81 0.99 -13.21
C ARG A 101 -4.76 -0.07 -12.62
N SER A 102 -4.27 -0.99 -11.80
CA SER A 102 -5.13 -2.03 -11.20
C SER A 102 -6.19 -1.42 -10.27
N ILE A 103 -5.87 -0.35 -9.55
CA ILE A 103 -6.82 0.38 -8.70
C ILE A 103 -7.84 1.17 -9.53
N ARG A 104 -7.43 1.81 -10.63
CA ARG A 104 -8.40 2.47 -11.53
C ARG A 104 -9.38 1.46 -12.11
N LEU A 105 -8.89 0.32 -12.58
CA LEU A 105 -9.72 -0.78 -13.06
C LEU A 105 -10.67 -1.31 -11.98
N SER A 106 -10.20 -1.47 -10.74
CA SER A 106 -11.05 -1.97 -9.65
C SER A 106 -12.16 -1.01 -9.24
N LEU A 107 -11.98 0.29 -9.50
CA LEU A 107 -12.92 1.36 -9.20
C LEU A 107 -13.74 1.80 -10.42
N ASP A 108 -13.60 1.12 -11.56
CA ASP A 108 -14.25 1.49 -12.83
C ASP A 108 -13.93 2.93 -13.27
N LEU A 109 -12.67 3.34 -13.07
CA LEU A 109 -12.12 4.67 -13.42
C LEU A 109 -11.19 4.60 -14.63
N SER A 110 -11.38 3.62 -15.50
CA SER A 110 -10.63 3.43 -16.73
C SER A 110 -11.43 4.01 -17.88
N ASP A 111 -11.01 5.16 -18.40
CA ASP A 111 -11.46 5.66 -19.71
C ASP A 111 -10.88 4.81 -20.85
#